data_AF-A0A0F9N8A8-F1
#
_entry.id   AF-A0A0F9N8A8-F1
#
_cell.length_a   1.000
_cell.length_b   1.000
_cell.length_c   1.000
_cell.angle_alpha   90.00
_cell.angle_beta   90.00
_cell.angle_gamma   90.00
#
_symmetry.space_group_name_H-M   'P 1'
#
loop_
_entity.id
_entity.type
_entity.pdbx_description
1 polymer ?
#
loop_
_entity_poly.entity_id
_entity_poly.type
_entity_poly.pdbx_seq_one_letter_code
_entity_poly.pdbx_strand_id
1 'polypeptide(L)'
;MQVYRLKVNRTQCSGCGICYISCPINFNQLRSKGYLSKQNACLLVKNGIAYNIYDEKRKVNCDGCGVCLDCCPQSAIQLEIIEVEGIIHVFSKNNKND
;
A
#
# COMPACT_ATOMS: atom_id res chain seq x y z
N MET A 1 -11.48 -6.21 -13.00
CA MET A 1 -10.40 -6.42 -12.01
C MET A 1 -10.30 -5.12 -11.23
N GLN A 2 -10.55 -5.14 -9.92
CA GLN A 2 -10.45 -3.93 -9.10
C GLN A 2 -8.97 -3.60 -8.90
N VAL A 3 -8.65 -2.31 -8.96
CA VAL A 3 -7.28 -1.82 -8.79
C VAL A 3 -7.19 -1.09 -7.46
N TYR A 4 -6.15 -1.33 -6.68
CA TYR A 4 -5.99 -0.73 -5.35
C TYR A 4 -4.79 0.21 -5.31
N ARG A 5 -4.94 1.33 -4.60
CA ARG A 5 -3.81 2.17 -4.17
C ARG A 5 -3.81 2.33 -2.66
N LEU A 6 -2.62 2.49 -2.11
CA LEU A 6 -2.45 2.86 -0.71
C LEU A 6 -2.46 4.38 -0.60
N LYS A 7 -3.16 4.90 0.39
CA LYS A 7 -3.06 6.29 0.83
C LYS A 7 -2.41 6.32 2.20
N VAL A 8 -1.35 7.10 2.33
CA VAL A 8 -0.58 7.22 3.58
C VAL A 8 -0.80 8.59 4.18
N ASN A 9 -1.29 8.64 5.42
CA ASN A 9 -1.33 9.85 6.21
C ASN A 9 0.10 10.22 6.66
N ARG A 10 0.66 11.28 6.07
CA ARG A 10 2.06 11.68 6.29
C ARG A 10 2.32 12.25 7.69
N THR A 11 1.31 12.79 8.37
CA THR A 11 1.49 13.32 9.74
C THR A 11 1.49 12.20 10.78
N GLN A 12 0.81 11.09 10.48
CA GLN A 12 0.67 9.94 11.37
C GLN A 12 1.69 8.83 11.07
N CYS A 13 2.26 8.80 9.85
CA CYS A 13 3.29 7.84 9.49
C CYS A 13 4.60 8.11 10.25
N SER A 14 5.05 7.12 11.03
CA SER A 14 6.35 7.18 11.73
C SER A 14 7.54 6.72 10.88
N GLY A 15 7.32 6.25 9.64
CA GLY A 15 8.39 5.76 8.78
C GLY A 15 9.02 4.42 9.19
N CYS A 16 8.42 3.68 10.12
CA CYS A 16 9.00 2.46 10.69
C CYS A 16 9.27 1.32 9.70
N GLY A 17 8.69 1.34 8.49
CA GLY A 17 8.98 0.34 7.45
C GLY A 17 8.30 -1.02 7.60
N ILE A 18 7.45 -1.22 8.62
CA ILE A 18 6.74 -2.50 8.82
C ILE A 18 5.85 -2.83 7.61
N CYS A 19 5.10 -1.86 7.08
CA CYS A 19 4.32 -2.03 5.86
C CYS A 19 5.15 -2.41 4.63
N TYR A 20 6.41 -1.98 4.57
CA TYR A 20 7.32 -2.25 3.44
C TYR A 20 7.79 -3.70 3.44
N ILE A 21 8.14 -4.23 4.62
CA ILE A 21 8.62 -5.62 4.77
C ILE A 21 7.48 -6.63 4.83
N SER A 22 6.31 -6.25 5.35
CA SER A 22 5.15 -7.14 5.48
C SER A 22 4.37 -7.31 4.18
N CYS A 23 4.54 -6.42 3.19
CA CYS A 23 3.86 -6.51 1.91
C CYS A 23 4.29 -7.77 1.14
N PRO A 24 3.38 -8.74 0.87
CA PRO A 24 3.75 -9.99 0.18
C PRO A 24 4.29 -9.76 -1.23
N ILE A 25 3.77 -8.75 -1.94
CA ILE A 25 4.26 -8.40 -3.28
C ILE A 25 5.68 -7.84 -3.20
N ASN A 26 5.98 -6.94 -2.26
CA ASN A 26 7.35 -6.48 -2.03
C ASN A 26 8.28 -7.65 -1.70
N PHE A 27 7.87 -8.54 -0.80
CA PHE A 27 8.66 -9.72 -0.44
C PHE A 27 8.96 -10.60 -1.67
N ASN A 28 7.95 -10.89 -2.49
CA ASN A 28 8.12 -11.70 -3.70
C ASN A 28 9.04 -11.03 -4.73
N GLN A 29 8.92 -9.72 -4.92
CA GLN A 29 9.77 -8.97 -5.84
C GLN A 29 11.21 -8.89 -5.33
N LEU A 30 11.40 -8.71 -4.02
CA LEU A 30 12.72 -8.75 -3.38
C LEU A 30 13.35 -10.13 -3.50
N ARG A 31 12.60 -11.20 -3.21
CA ARG A 31 13.06 -12.59 -3.35
C ARG A 31 13.46 -12.93 -4.78
N SER A 32 12.69 -12.45 -5.76
CA SER A 32 12.94 -12.76 -7.18
C SER A 32 14.05 -11.92 -7.81
N LYS A 33 14.22 -10.65 -7.42
CA LYS A 33 15.14 -9.70 -8.09
C LYS A 33 16.33 -9.29 -7.24
N GLY A 34 16.31 -9.54 -5.94
CA GLY A 34 17.35 -9.13 -4.99
C GLY A 34 17.29 -7.66 -4.57
N TYR A 35 16.38 -6.86 -5.13
CA TYR A 35 16.22 -5.44 -4.80
C TYR A 35 14.78 -4.97 -4.95
N LEU A 36 14.46 -3.85 -4.30
CA LEU A 36 13.20 -3.12 -4.48
C LEU A 36 13.46 -1.71 -5.00
N SER A 37 12.63 -1.28 -5.93
CA SER A 37 12.67 0.01 -6.61
C SER A 37 11.24 0.45 -6.95
N LYS A 38 11.11 1.67 -7.49
CA LYS A 38 9.80 2.17 -7.97
C LYS A 38 9.19 1.30 -9.07
N GLN A 39 9.97 0.48 -9.76
CA GLN A 39 9.46 -0.35 -10.85
C GLN A 39 8.78 -1.62 -10.32
N ASN A 40 9.27 -2.21 -9.23
CA ASN A 40 8.79 -3.51 -8.74
C ASN A 40 8.08 -3.47 -7.37
N ALA A 41 8.28 -2.45 -6.53
CA ALA A 41 7.64 -2.38 -5.23
C ALA A 41 6.20 -1.85 -5.30
N CYS A 42 5.32 -2.30 -4.40
CA CYS A 42 3.99 -1.70 -4.18
C CYS A 42 4.07 -0.44 -3.33
N LEU A 43 5.02 -0.39 -2.39
CA LEU A 43 5.27 0.76 -1.54
C LEU A 43 6.74 0.79 -1.10
N LEU A 44 7.24 1.97 -0.80
CA LEU A 44 8.58 2.20 -0.29
C LEU A 44 8.52 3.17 0.90
N VAL A 45 9.57 3.16 1.73
CA VAL A 45 9.79 4.21 2.71
C VAL A 45 10.96 5.07 2.24
N LYS A 46 10.76 6.38 2.17
CA LYS A 46 11.80 7.35 1.84
C LYS A 46 11.65 8.58 2.73
N ASN A 47 12.76 9.06 3.27
CA ASN A 47 12.81 10.23 4.15
C ASN A 47 11.83 10.11 5.33
N GLY A 48 11.78 8.94 5.96
CA GLY A 48 10.91 8.67 7.12
C GLY A 48 9.42 8.56 6.81
N ILE A 49 9.00 8.48 5.54
CA ILE A 49 7.58 8.39 5.17
C ILE A 49 7.36 7.24 4.19
N ALA A 50 6.36 6.42 4.48
CA ALA A 50 5.87 5.42 3.53
C ALA A 50 5.08 6.10 2.40
N TYR A 51 5.27 5.65 1.17
CA TYR A 51 4.51 6.13 0.02
C TYR A 51 4.15 4.97 -0.91
N ASN A 52 2.96 5.08 -1.50
CA ASN A 52 2.47 4.11 -2.47
C ASN A 52 3.20 4.26 -3.79
N ILE A 53 3.29 3.15 -4.52
CA ILE A 53 3.73 3.15 -5.91
C ILE A 53 2.62 2.51 -6.72
N TYR A 54 1.96 3.33 -7.51
CA TYR A 54 0.88 2.93 -8.38
C TYR A 54 1.07 3.58 -9.74
N ASP A 55 0.88 2.78 -10.80
CA ASP A 55 0.79 3.25 -12.19
C ASP A 55 0.01 2.18 -12.97
N GLU A 56 -1.01 2.61 -13.71
CA GLU A 56 -1.90 1.73 -14.48
C GLU A 56 -1.16 0.84 -15.49
N LYS A 57 0.00 1.28 -15.99
CA LYS A 57 0.80 0.56 -17.01
C LYS A 57 1.75 -0.45 -16.39
N ARG A 58 1.88 -0.49 -15.05
CA ARG A 58 2.77 -1.41 -14.36
C ARG A 58 2.16 -2.80 -14.24
N LYS A 59 3.02 -3.81 -14.42
CA LYS A 59 2.66 -5.22 -14.20
C LYS A 59 2.48 -5.59 -12.72
N VAL A 60 2.96 -4.74 -11.81
CA VAL A 60 2.95 -4.99 -10.37
C VAL A 60 2.37 -3.78 -9.67
N ASN A 61 1.17 -3.93 -9.13
CA ASN A 61 0.46 -2.95 -8.33
C ASN A 61 -0.11 -3.65 -7.09
N CYS A 62 -0.58 -2.85 -6.12
CA CYS A 62 -1.24 -3.38 -4.93
C CYS A 62 -2.49 -4.18 -5.32
N ASP A 63 -2.67 -5.34 -4.71
CA ASP A 63 -3.79 -6.26 -4.91
C ASP A 63 -4.91 -6.10 -3.86
N GLY A 64 -4.73 -5.20 -2.89
CA GLY A 64 -5.69 -4.96 -1.83
C GLY A 64 -5.65 -5.97 -0.68
N CYS A 65 -4.57 -6.76 -0.51
CA CYS A 65 -4.49 -7.79 0.54
C CYS A 65 -4.61 -7.29 1.99
N GLY A 66 -4.41 -6.00 2.27
CA GLY A 66 -4.68 -5.39 3.58
C GLY A 66 -3.60 -5.59 4.66
N VAL A 67 -2.57 -6.42 4.45
CA VAL A 67 -1.51 -6.68 5.45
C VAL A 67 -0.85 -5.40 5.97
N CYS A 68 -0.65 -4.40 5.10
CA CYS A 68 -0.06 -3.12 5.50
C CYS A 68 -0.96 -2.28 6.41
N LEU A 69 -2.28 -2.47 6.38
CA LEU A 69 -3.23 -1.80 7.28
C LEU A 69 -3.10 -2.42 8.67
N ASP A 70 -3.19 -3.75 8.74
CA ASP A 70 -3.18 -4.49 10.01
C ASP A 70 -1.85 -4.33 10.78
N CYS A 71 -0.73 -4.33 10.06
CA CYS A 71 0.58 -4.21 10.69
C CYS A 71 1.02 -2.78 11.00
N CYS A 72 0.26 -1.75 10.58
CA CYS A 72 0.67 -0.37 10.79
C CYS A 72 0.40 0.04 12.25
N PRO A 73 1.42 0.24 13.10
CA PRO A 73 1.21 0.58 14.50
C PRO A 73 0.59 1.96 14.69
N GLN A 74 0.63 2.79 13.65
CA GLN A 74 0.06 4.13 13.66
C GLN A 74 -1.30 4.18 12.97
N SER A 75 -1.81 3.11 12.37
CA SER A 75 -3.03 3.16 11.53
C SER A 75 -2.98 4.26 10.45
N ALA A 76 -1.78 4.52 9.89
CA ALA A 76 -1.53 5.62 8.97
C ALA A 76 -1.84 5.28 7.49
N ILE A 77 -2.32 4.07 7.20
CA ILE A 77 -2.49 3.55 5.83
C ILE A 77 -3.97 3.24 5.59
N GLN A 78 -4.47 3.68 4.44
CA GLN A 78 -5.79 3.34 3.91
C GLN A 78 -5.64 2.66 2.55
N LEU A 79 -6.57 1.78 2.22
CA LEU A 79 -6.74 1.24 0.87
C LEU A 79 -7.83 2.04 0.16
N GLU A 80 -7.50 2.52 -1.04
CA GLU A 80 -8.45 3.16 -1.94
C GLU A 80 -8.62 2.28 -3.18
N ILE A 81 -9.86 2.01 -3.53
CA ILE A 81 -10.20 1.36 -4.80
C ILE A 81 -10.12 2.43 -5.89
N ILE A 82 -9.35 2.13 -6.93
CA ILE A 82 -9.35 2.92 -8.15
C ILE A 82 -10.40 2.31 -9.06
N GLU A 83 -11.44 3.09 -9.28
CA GLU A 83 -12.43 2.79 -10.29
C GLU A 83 -11.81 3.04 -11.65
N VAL A 84 -11.69 1.97 -12.42
CA VAL A 84 -11.68 2.06 -13.87
C VAL A 84 -13.13 2.31 -14.24
N GLU A 85 -13.45 3.43 -14.93
CA GLU A 85 -14.82 3.89 -15.23
C GLU A 85 -15.85 2.75 -15.21
N GLY A 86 -16.70 2.69 -14.16
CA GLY A 86 -17.63 1.59 -14.03
C GLY A 86 -18.47 1.49 -12.76
N ILE A 87 -17.88 1.35 -11.55
CA ILE A 87 -18.67 1.02 -10.34
C ILE A 87 -17.99 1.53 -9.05
N ILE A 88 -18.66 2.44 -8.33
CA ILE A 88 -18.24 3.03 -7.05
C ILE A 88 -18.60 2.15 -5.87
N HIS A 89 -17.59 1.64 -5.14
CA HIS A 89 -17.74 1.25 -3.73
C HIS A 89 -16.44 1.50 -2.96
N VAL A 90 -16.37 2.60 -2.19
CA VAL A 90 -15.28 2.88 -1.24
C VAL A 90 -15.64 2.23 0.10
N PHE A 91 -14.91 1.18 0.50
CA PHE A 91 -14.96 0.66 1.87
C PHE A 91 -13.83 1.29 2.70
N SER A 92 -14.13 2.41 3.36
CA SER A 92 -13.37 2.85 4.52
C SER A 92 -13.91 2.10 5.74
N LYS A 93 -13.09 1.25 6.39
CA LYS A 93 -13.41 0.81 7.75
C LYS A 93 -13.28 2.04 8.66
N ASN A 94 -14.38 2.77 8.81
CA ASN A 94 -14.57 3.69 9.92
C ASN A 94 -14.78 2.84 11.18
N ASN A 95 -13.72 2.50 11.90
CA ASN A 95 -13.87 2.18 13.32
C ASN A 95 -14.08 3.50 14.07
N LYS A 96 -15.33 3.96 14.10
CA LYS A 96 -15.84 4.82 15.16
C LYS A 96 -16.54 3.92 16.18
N ASN A 97 -16.19 4.13 17.45
CA ASN A 97 -16.88 3.72 18.68
C ASN A 97 -16.64 2.26 19.11
N ASP A 98 -15.82 2.03 20.14
CA ASP A 98 -16.19 2.18 21.56
C ASP A 98 -14.96 2.57 22.41
#